data_AF-A0AAE0T5C0-F1
#
_entry.id   AF-A0AAE0T5C0-F1
#
_cell.length_a   1.000
_cell.length_b   1.000
_cell.length_c   1.000
_cell.angle_alpha   90.00
_cell.angle_beta   90.00
_cell.angle_gamma   90.00
#
_symmetry.space_group_name_H-M   'P 1'
#
loop_
_entity.id
_entity.type
_entity.pdbx_description
1 polymer ?
#
loop_
_entity_poly.entity_id
_entity_poly.type
_entity_poly.pdbx_seq_one_letter_code
_entity_poly.pdbx_strand_id
1 'polypeptide(L)'
;MAVLTSRLGIFGGSFNPVHLGHYEIVKAFLDHYPEDSVRIFPAVRLEMVRRTFTGLKRATVDLFEIQHPYPSYTADTIAHVKKFFTGELVLIMGYDCYLEFHRWQRTGYILDACSLVVFYRKGVAAVANPHVPA
;
A
#
# COMPACT_ATOMS: atom_id res chain seq x y z
N MET A 1 -18.84 -22.73 5.01
CA MET A 1 -17.50 -22.58 5.59
C MET A 1 -16.94 -21.26 5.07
N ALA A 2 -16.74 -20.26 5.92
CA ALA A 2 -16.11 -19.01 5.49
C ALA A 2 -14.63 -19.32 5.24
N VAL A 3 -14.18 -19.21 3.99
CA VAL A 3 -12.75 -19.16 3.71
C VAL A 3 -12.27 -17.83 4.28
N LEU A 4 -11.58 -17.86 5.43
CA LEU A 4 -10.87 -16.71 5.95
C LEU A 4 -9.69 -16.45 5.01
N THR A 5 -9.92 -15.79 3.89
CA THR A 5 -8.84 -15.27 3.05
C THR A 5 -8.28 -14.03 3.76
N SER A 6 -7.23 -14.21 4.55
CA SER A 6 -6.46 -13.09 5.10
C SER A 6 -5.98 -12.21 3.95
N ARG A 7 -6.19 -10.89 4.05
CA ARG A 7 -5.65 -9.93 3.08
C ARG A 7 -4.33 -9.35 3.57
N LEU A 8 -3.50 -8.96 2.61
CA LEU A 8 -2.28 -8.21 2.88
C LEU A 8 -2.32 -6.86 2.16
N GLY A 9 -2.43 -5.80 2.94
CA GLY A 9 -2.25 -4.43 2.48
C GLY A 9 -0.80 -4.15 2.13
N ILE A 10 -0.54 -3.59 0.94
CA ILE A 10 0.76 -3.11 0.49
C ILE A 10 0.70 -1.59 0.55
N PHE A 11 1.56 -0.98 1.37
CA PHE A 11 1.62 0.48 1.52
C PHE A 11 3.03 0.99 1.22
N GLY A 12 3.22 1.50 0.01
CA GLY A 12 4.49 2.05 -0.46
C GLY A 12 4.59 3.57 -0.30
N GLY A 13 5.81 4.10 -0.22
CA GLY A 13 6.00 5.54 -0.20
C GLY A 13 7.46 5.98 -0.09
N SER A 14 7.74 7.19 -0.62
CA SER A 14 9.02 7.89 -0.37
C SER A 14 9.11 8.43 1.05
N PHE A 15 7.97 8.55 1.75
CA PHE A 15 7.87 8.96 3.14
C PHE A 15 8.75 10.19 3.44
N ASN A 16 8.46 11.32 2.79
CA ASN A 16 9.31 12.52 2.76
C ASN A 16 8.80 13.77 3.51
N PRO A 17 8.80 13.79 4.85
CA PRO A 17 9.03 12.69 5.79
C PRO A 17 7.76 11.83 6.00
N VAL A 18 7.91 10.65 6.61
CA VAL A 18 6.76 9.96 7.21
C VAL A 18 6.12 10.86 8.27
N HIS A 19 4.80 10.83 8.39
CA HIS A 19 4.03 11.72 9.27
C HIS A 19 2.70 11.08 9.67
N LEU A 20 1.94 11.71 10.57
CA LEU A 20 0.70 11.16 11.13
C LEU A 20 -0.34 10.75 10.07
N GLY A 21 -0.49 11.52 8.99
CA GLY A 21 -1.36 11.10 7.88
C GLY A 21 -1.06 9.70 7.31
N HIS A 22 0.22 9.30 7.22
CA HIS A 22 0.59 7.94 6.79
C HIS A 22 0.22 6.90 7.84
N TYR A 23 0.41 7.22 9.11
CA TYR A 23 0.01 6.37 10.23
C TYR A 23 -1.50 6.13 10.24
N GLU A 24 -2.29 7.20 10.11
CA GLU A 24 -3.75 7.11 10.12
C GLU A 24 -4.30 6.30 8.95
N ILE A 25 -3.66 6.34 7.77
CA ILE A 25 -4.03 5.48 6.63
C ILE A 25 -3.89 4.00 6.99
N VAL A 26 -2.72 3.60 7.51
CA VAL A 26 -2.45 2.19 7.86
C VAL A 26 -3.33 1.75 9.03
N LYS A 27 -3.50 2.63 10.04
CA LYS A 27 -4.37 2.37 11.18
C LYS A 27 -5.82 2.20 10.75
N ALA A 28 -6.36 3.10 9.94
CA ALA A 28 -7.74 3.02 9.46
C ALA A 28 -8.00 1.75 8.62
N PHE A 29 -7.03 1.32 7.82
CA PHE A 29 -7.13 0.04 7.11
C PHE A 29 -7.25 -1.14 8.10
N LEU A 30 -6.36 -1.20 9.10
CA LEU A 30 -6.37 -2.27 10.11
C LEU A 30 -7.59 -2.21 11.04
N ASP A 31 -8.11 -1.03 11.34
CA ASP A 31 -9.34 -0.87 12.13
C ASP A 31 -10.57 -1.37 11.35
N HIS A 32 -10.60 -1.16 10.04
CA HIS A 32 -11.68 -1.64 9.17
C HIS A 32 -11.56 -3.14 8.86
N TYR A 33 -10.34 -3.65 8.76
CA TYR A 33 -10.02 -5.06 8.50
C TYR A 33 -9.17 -5.65 9.63
N PRO A 34 -9.75 -5.94 10.80
CA PRO A 34 -9.01 -6.31 12.01
C PRO A 34 -8.26 -7.64 11.90
N GLU A 35 -8.64 -8.51 10.97
CA GLU A 35 -7.97 -9.79 10.72
C GLU A 35 -6.87 -9.73 9.64
N ASP A 36 -6.75 -8.61 8.95
CA ASP A 36 -5.80 -8.43 7.86
C ASP A 36 -4.47 -7.83 8.38
N SER A 37 -3.48 -7.74 7.51
CA SER A 37 -2.18 -7.17 7.86
C SER A 37 -1.71 -6.17 6.81
N VAL A 38 -0.72 -5.34 7.15
CA VAL A 38 -0.12 -4.38 6.23
C VAL A 38 1.39 -4.59 6.18
N ARG A 39 1.94 -4.62 4.96
CA ARG A 39 3.37 -4.54 4.67
C ARG A 39 3.68 -3.15 4.10
N ILE A 40 4.56 -2.44 4.78
CA ILE A 40 4.99 -1.09 4.45
C ILE A 40 6.32 -1.17 3.70
N PHE A 41 6.38 -0.53 2.52
CA PHE A 41 7.56 -0.52 1.66
C PHE A 41 8.12 0.91 1.58
N PRO A 42 9.11 1.26 2.39
CA PRO A 42 9.76 2.55 2.31
C PRO A 42 10.80 2.57 1.20
N ALA A 43 10.76 3.58 0.33
CA ALA A 43 11.83 3.81 -0.63
C ALA A 43 13.06 4.47 0.01
N VAL A 44 12.87 5.24 1.10
CA VAL A 44 13.94 5.89 1.88
C VAL A 44 13.56 6.02 3.37
N ARG A 45 14.52 6.40 4.24
CA ARG A 45 14.33 6.74 5.68
C ARG A 45 13.67 5.66 6.54
N LEU A 46 14.20 4.44 6.44
CA LEU A 46 13.76 3.26 7.17
C LEU A 46 13.50 3.50 8.67
N GLU A 47 14.40 4.19 9.37
CA GLU A 47 14.30 4.36 10.82
C GLU A 47 13.09 5.20 11.24
N MET A 48 12.78 6.28 10.50
CA MET A 48 11.59 7.09 10.78
C MET A 48 10.31 6.29 10.52
N VAL A 49 10.30 5.51 9.44
CA VAL A 49 9.17 4.67 9.06
C VAL A 49 8.91 3.61 10.12
N ARG A 50 9.95 2.88 10.55
CA ARG A 50 9.85 1.89 11.64
C ARG A 50 9.23 2.50 12.89
N ARG A 51 9.79 3.61 13.39
CA ARG A 51 9.28 4.30 14.59
C ARG A 51 7.82 4.72 14.47
N THR A 52 7.41 5.18 13.29
CA THR A 52 6.03 5.63 13.07
C THR A 52 5.04 4.47 13.20
N PHE A 53 5.39 3.29 12.68
CA PHE A 53 4.46 2.16 12.61
C PHE A 53 4.62 1.13 13.74
N THR A 54 5.62 1.26 14.63
CA THR A 54 5.88 0.32 15.75
C THR A 54 4.65 -0.01 16.60
N GLY A 55 3.72 0.94 16.78
CA GLY A 55 2.51 0.72 17.59
C GLY A 55 1.43 -0.14 16.93
N LEU A 56 1.52 -0.42 15.62
CA LEU A 56 0.52 -1.17 14.87
C LEU A 56 0.95 -2.64 14.74
N LYS A 57 0.44 -3.51 15.61
CA LYS A 57 0.87 -4.93 15.72
C LYS A 57 0.78 -5.73 14.41
N ARG A 58 -0.18 -5.38 13.54
CA ARG A 58 -0.41 -6.05 12.24
C ARG A 58 0.22 -5.30 11.07
N ALA A 59 1.04 -4.27 11.33
CA ALA A 59 1.84 -3.58 10.33
C ALA A 59 3.31 -3.98 10.46
N THR A 60 3.94 -4.28 9.33
CA THR A 60 5.35 -4.68 9.26
C THR A 60 6.06 -3.88 8.18
N VAL A 61 7.34 -3.57 8.38
CA VAL A 61 8.16 -2.86 7.39
C VAL A 61 8.98 -3.87 6.59
N ASP A 62 8.84 -3.83 5.28
CA ASP A 62 9.70 -4.57 4.35
C ASP A 62 10.94 -3.77 3.98
N LEU A 63 12.02 -4.46 3.65
CA LEU A 63 13.27 -3.83 3.20
C LEU A 63 13.48 -3.95 1.69
N PHE A 64 12.60 -4.65 0.97
CA PHE A 64 12.78 -4.92 -0.46
C PHE A 64 13.11 -3.67 -1.28
N GLU A 65 12.33 -2.60 -1.16
CA GLU A 65 12.56 -1.35 -1.92
C GLU A 65 13.81 -0.59 -1.46
N ILE A 66 14.21 -0.71 -0.18
CA ILE A 66 15.48 -0.14 0.32
C ILE A 66 16.68 -0.90 -0.25
N GLN A 67 16.56 -2.22 -0.39
CA GLN A 67 17.62 -3.10 -0.88
C GLN A 67 17.74 -3.12 -2.41
N HIS A 68 16.70 -2.69 -3.11
CA HIS A 68 16.66 -2.60 -4.58
C HIS A 68 16.32 -1.17 -5.01
N PRO A 69 17.19 -0.19 -4.71
CA PRO A 69 16.92 1.21 -5.00
C PRO A 69 17.03 1.51 -6.50
N TYR A 70 16.06 2.29 -6.96
CA TYR A 70 15.90 2.99 -8.24
C TYR A 70 16.24 2.28 -9.58
N PRO A 71 15.28 2.29 -10.54
CA PRO A 71 13.87 2.59 -10.34
C PRO A 71 13.21 1.42 -9.59
N SER A 72 12.50 1.73 -8.49
CA SER A 72 11.66 0.76 -7.78
C SER A 72 10.21 0.97 -8.22
N TYR A 73 9.60 -0.03 -8.83
CA TYR A 73 8.22 0.04 -9.32
C TYR A 73 7.30 -0.80 -8.44
N THR A 74 6.10 -0.30 -8.16
CA THR A 74 5.11 -1.02 -7.34
C THR A 74 4.77 -2.41 -7.89
N ALA A 75 4.80 -2.58 -9.22
CA ALA A 75 4.63 -3.89 -9.84
C ALA A 75 5.72 -4.91 -9.41
N ASP A 76 6.97 -4.48 -9.21
CA ASP A 76 8.04 -5.35 -8.71
C ASP A 76 7.86 -5.66 -7.23
N THR A 77 7.38 -4.69 -6.44
CA THR A 77 7.01 -4.88 -5.03
C THR A 77 5.89 -5.90 -4.88
N ILE A 78 4.84 -5.81 -5.70
CA ILE A 78 3.76 -6.80 -5.74
C ILE A 78 4.29 -8.17 -6.16
N ALA A 79 5.14 -8.23 -7.20
CA ALA A 79 5.76 -9.48 -7.63
C ALA A 79 6.64 -10.10 -6.53
N HIS A 80 7.34 -9.28 -5.75
CA HIS A 80 8.10 -9.72 -4.58
C HIS A 80 7.19 -10.35 -3.51
N VAL A 81 6.09 -9.68 -3.15
CA VAL A 81 5.13 -10.17 -2.15
C VAL A 81 4.49 -11.50 -2.58
N LYS A 82 4.12 -11.63 -3.85
CA LYS A 82 3.52 -12.86 -4.40
C LYS A 82 4.42 -14.09 -4.32
N LYS A 83 5.72 -13.93 -4.05
CA LYS A 83 6.64 -15.07 -3.83
C LYS A 83 6.38 -15.81 -2.52
N PHE A 84 5.80 -15.14 -1.53
CA PHE A 84 5.62 -15.69 -0.19
C PHE A 84 4.21 -15.53 0.38
N PHE A 85 3.31 -14.82 -0.29
CA PHE A 85 1.93 -14.64 0.12
C PHE A 85 0.95 -15.06 -0.98
N THR A 86 -0.07 -15.85 -0.63
CA THR A 86 -1.05 -16.45 -1.56
C THR A 86 -2.49 -15.98 -1.34
N GLY A 87 -2.71 -15.02 -0.45
CA GLY A 87 -4.02 -14.42 -0.19
C GLY A 87 -4.35 -13.22 -1.09
N GLU A 88 -5.40 -12.49 -0.72
CA GLU A 88 -5.79 -11.25 -1.43
C GLU A 88 -4.78 -10.13 -1.13
N LEU A 89 -4.27 -9.49 -2.17
CA LEU A 89 -3.42 -8.32 -2.04
C LEU A 89 -4.24 -7.05 -2.24
N VAL A 90 -3.99 -6.07 -1.38
CA VAL A 90 -4.63 -4.76 -1.45
C VAL A 90 -3.56 -3.69 -1.56
N LEU A 91 -3.52 -2.93 -2.64
CA LEU A 91 -2.63 -1.78 -2.75
C LEU A 91 -3.30 -0.57 -2.10
N ILE A 92 -2.70 -0.10 -1.01
CA ILE A 92 -3.16 1.06 -0.24
C ILE A 92 -2.47 2.31 -0.79
N MET A 93 -3.26 3.33 -1.14
CA MET A 93 -2.71 4.59 -1.64
C MET A 93 -3.57 5.80 -1.31
N GLY A 94 -2.96 6.98 -1.36
CA GLY A 94 -3.70 8.24 -1.28
C GLY A 94 -4.34 8.61 -2.62
N TYR A 95 -5.37 9.44 -2.56
CA TYR A 95 -6.10 9.92 -3.73
C TYR A 95 -5.20 10.60 -4.79
N ASP A 96 -4.20 11.38 -4.37
CA ASP A 96 -3.25 12.02 -5.30
C ASP A 96 -2.49 10.99 -6.14
N CYS A 97 -2.11 9.85 -5.54
CA CYS A 97 -1.48 8.74 -6.26
C CYS A 97 -2.47 8.04 -7.19
N TYR A 98 -3.72 7.90 -6.77
CA TYR A 98 -4.77 7.27 -7.55
C TYR A 98 -5.08 8.04 -8.85
N LEU A 99 -5.11 9.38 -8.81
CA LEU A 99 -5.32 10.21 -10.00
C LEU A 99 -4.26 9.97 -11.09
N GLU A 100 -3.01 9.78 -10.66
CA GLU A 100 -1.87 9.54 -11.54
C GLU A 100 -1.61 8.03 -11.78
N PHE A 101 -2.42 7.14 -11.22
CA PHE A 101 -2.15 5.69 -11.24
C PHE A 101 -1.99 5.12 -12.64
N HIS A 102 -2.78 5.61 -13.62
CA HIS A 102 -2.68 5.20 -15.02
C HIS A 102 -1.28 5.41 -15.66
N ARG A 103 -0.43 6.25 -15.06
CA ARG A 103 0.95 6.50 -15.49
C ARG A 103 1.97 5.57 -14.84
N TRP A 104 1.56 4.74 -13.89
CA TRP A 104 2.46 3.81 -13.21
C TRP A 104 2.91 2.70 -14.16
N GLN A 105 4.08 2.13 -13.90
CA GLN A 105 4.58 1.04 -14.72
C GLN A 105 3.77 -0.23 -14.48
N ARG A 106 3.31 -0.86 -15.58
CA ARG A 106 2.56 -2.13 -15.59
C ARG A 106 1.26 -2.08 -14.77
N THR A 107 0.46 -1.02 -14.92
CA THR A 107 -0.84 -0.86 -14.24
C THR A 107 -1.80 -2.04 -14.42
N GLY A 108 -1.87 -2.63 -15.63
CA GLY A 108 -2.69 -3.83 -15.87
C GLY A 108 -2.31 -4.98 -14.94
N TYR A 109 -1.03 -5.28 -14.80
CA TYR A 109 -0.54 -6.28 -13.86
C TYR A 109 -0.90 -5.95 -12.41
N ILE A 110 -0.81 -4.67 -12.02
CA ILE A 110 -1.17 -4.24 -10.66
C ILE A 110 -2.66 -4.49 -10.39
N LEU A 111 -3.54 -4.14 -11.34
CA LEU A 111 -4.99 -4.34 -11.24
C LEU A 111 -5.38 -5.83 -11.25
N ASP A 112 -4.67 -6.66 -12.01
CA ASP A 112 -4.88 -8.11 -12.01
C ASP A 112 -4.41 -8.77 -10.71
N ALA A 113 -3.43 -8.16 -10.03
CA ALA A 113 -2.80 -8.73 -8.86
C ALA A 113 -3.34 -8.19 -7.52
N CYS A 114 -3.97 -7.02 -7.51
CA CYS A 114 -4.37 -6.33 -6.28
C CYS A 114 -5.69 -5.57 -6.42
N SER A 115 -6.49 -5.59 -5.35
CA SER A 115 -7.55 -4.61 -5.13
C SER A 115 -6.94 -3.26 -4.75
N LEU A 116 -7.58 -2.14 -5.09
CA LEU A 116 -7.13 -0.80 -4.69
C LEU A 116 -7.94 -0.28 -3.49
N VAL A 117 -7.25 0.23 -2.46
CA VAL A 117 -7.88 1.02 -1.39
C VAL A 117 -7.32 2.43 -1.42
N VAL A 118 -8.21 3.38 -1.75
CA VAL A 118 -7.85 4.79 -1.96
C VAL A 118 -8.34 5.64 -0.79
N PHE A 119 -7.40 6.30 -0.13
CA PHE A 119 -7.69 7.22 0.97
C PHE A 119 -7.82 8.66 0.47
N TYR A 120 -8.94 9.30 0.81
CA TYR A 120 -9.24 10.68 0.45
C TYR A 120 -8.80 11.65 1.54
N ARG A 121 -8.34 12.84 1.14
CA ARG A 121 -8.21 13.96 2.07
C ARG A 121 -9.59 14.54 2.35
N LYS A 122 -9.85 14.85 3.62
CA LYS A 122 -11.09 15.52 4.04
C LYS A 122 -11.26 16.82 3.24
N GLY A 123 -12.45 17.03 2.65
CA GLY A 123 -12.77 18.22 1.86
C GLY A 123 -12.47 18.13 0.36
N VAL A 124 -11.95 17.00 -0.12
CA VAL A 124 -11.81 16.73 -1.56
C VAL A 124 -13.00 15.89 -2.03
N ALA A 125 -13.72 16.36 -3.05
CA ALA A 125 -14.73 15.56 -3.71
C ALA A 125 -14.06 14.38 -4.42
N ALA A 126 -14.51 13.17 -4.12
CA ALA A 126 -14.03 11.97 -4.80
C ALA A 126 -14.47 12.02 -6.27
N VAL A 127 -13.50 12.02 -7.18
CA VAL A 127 -13.74 11.88 -8.62
C VAL A 127 -13.15 10.54 -9.05
N ALA A 128 -13.90 9.78 -9.85
CA ALA A 128 -13.40 8.54 -10.42
C ALA A 128 -12.21 8.82 -11.35
N ASN A 129 -11.20 7.95 -11.36
CA ASN A 129 -10.17 8.02 -12.39
C ASN A 129 -10.72 7.34 -13.66
N PRO A 130 -10.92 8.08 -14.77
CA PRO A 130 -11.52 7.51 -15.98
C PRO A 130 -10.65 6.43 -16.65
N HIS A 131 -9.39 6.30 -16.24
CA HIS A 131 -8.43 5.33 -16.76
C HIS A 131 -8.30 4.08 -15.88
N VAL A 132 -9.00 4.02 -14.74
CA VAL A 132 -8.97 2.89 -13.82
C VAL A 132 -10.37 2.27 -13.80
N PRO A 133 -10.52 0.97 -14.13
CA PRO A 133 -11.81 0.28 -14.02
C PRO A 133 -12.40 0.42 -12.61
N ALA A 134 -13.73 0.53 -12.54
CA ALA A 134 -14.48 0.61 -11.29
C ALA A 134 -14.55 -0.75 -10.58
#